data_AF-A0A670HWS6-F1
#
_entry.id   AF-A0A670HWS6-F1
#
_cell.length_a   1.000
_cell.length_b   1.000
_cell.length_c   1.000
_cell.angle_alpha   90.00
_cell.angle_beta   90.00
_cell.angle_gamma   90.00
#
_symmetry.space_group_name_H-M   'P 1'
#
loop_
_entity.id
_entity.type
_entity.pdbx_description
1 polymer ?
#
loop_
_entity_poly.entity_id
_entity_poly.type
_entity_poly.pdbx_seq_one_letter_code
_entity_poly.pdbx_strand_id
1 'polypeptide(L)'
;MWYEMLPSLGLMYMCLVIPGVSTSYIHRYTNGGKEKRIDQSTYQWYLLERDKRVSGVNQYYDSKGLENINIKRLHPHRSARTLRSSPEGLLAVPSLREVRLQGTRQRAFSVVAPALWNALPPDVKEISSYLILKRHLKAAVFREVFNI
;
A
#
# COMPACT_ATOMS: atom_id res chain seq x y z
N MET A 1 21.10 21.59 49.73
CA MET A 1 19.95 21.17 50.54
C MET A 1 18.65 20.89 49.77
N TRP A 2 18.53 21.17 48.45
CA TRP A 2 17.43 20.60 47.63
C TRP A 2 17.91 19.51 46.66
N TYR A 3 19.17 19.60 46.23
CA TYR A 3 19.82 18.63 45.34
C TYR A 3 19.99 17.23 45.93
N GLU A 4 19.92 17.09 47.26
CA GLU A 4 20.06 15.82 47.97
C GLU A 4 18.90 14.84 47.70
N MET A 5 17.78 15.32 47.16
CA MET A 5 16.66 14.47 46.70
C MET A 5 16.84 13.96 45.27
N LEU A 6 17.76 14.55 44.48
CA LEU A 6 17.97 14.19 43.07
C LEU A 6 18.50 12.76 42.89
N PRO A 7 19.40 12.23 43.73
CA PRO A 7 19.87 10.85 43.59
C PRO A 7 18.75 9.80 43.76
N SER A 8 17.84 9.99 44.73
CA SER A 8 16.73 9.06 44.94
C SER A 8 15.71 9.14 43.81
N LEU A 9 15.39 10.36 43.35
CA LEU A 9 14.55 10.57 42.16
C LEU A 9 15.18 10.00 40.89
N GLY A 10 16.50 10.11 40.72
CA GLY A 10 17.24 9.54 39.61
C GLY A 10 17.17 8.00 39.60
N LEU A 11 17.35 7.36 40.75
CA LEU A 11 17.23 5.91 40.88
C LEU A 11 15.81 5.45 40.59
N MET A 12 14.80 6.13 41.14
CA MET A 12 13.39 5.86 40.86
C MET A 12 13.09 5.99 39.36
N TYR A 13 13.55 7.07 38.73
CA TYR A 13 13.38 7.30 37.30
C TYR A 13 13.98 6.16 36.46
N MET A 14 15.22 5.75 36.76
CA MET A 14 15.87 4.65 36.07
C MET A 14 15.09 3.34 36.22
N CYS A 15 14.63 3.02 37.43
CA CYS A 15 13.82 1.83 37.68
C CYS A 15 12.49 1.84 36.91
N LEU A 16 11.90 3.01 36.66
CA LEU A 16 10.67 3.13 35.87
C LEU A 16 10.92 3.06 34.35
N VAL A 17 12.06 3.58 33.87
CA VAL A 17 12.40 3.59 32.45
C VAL A 17 12.86 2.23 31.94
N ILE A 18 13.63 1.50 32.74
CA ILE A 18 14.23 0.21 32.33
C ILE A 18 13.17 -0.77 31.78
N PRO A 19 12.03 -1.04 32.46
CA PRO A 19 11.01 -1.95 31.94
C PRO A 19 10.44 -1.52 30.58
N GLY A 20 10.21 -0.22 30.36
CA GLY A 20 9.67 0.29 29.10
C GLY A 20 10.66 0.12 27.93
N VAL A 21 11.94 0.40 28.18
CA VAL A 21 13.00 0.20 27.19
C VAL A 21 13.20 -1.30 26.92
N SER A 22 13.32 -2.11 27.97
CA SER A 22 13.50 -3.55 27.86
C SER A 22 12.36 -4.22 27.09
N THR A 23 11.10 -3.90 27.39
CA THR A 23 9.94 -4.46 26.67
C THR A 23 9.92 -4.05 25.20
N SER A 24 10.31 -2.82 24.88
CA SER A 24 10.44 -2.36 23.48
C SER A 24 11.47 -3.19 22.69
N TYR A 25 12.63 -3.48 23.30
CA TYR A 25 13.64 -4.36 22.69
C TYR A 25 13.14 -5.80 22.56
N ILE A 26 12.50 -6.36 23.60
CA ILE A 26 11.92 -7.71 23.58
C ILE A 26 10.85 -7.83 22.49
N HIS A 27 9.98 -6.83 22.35
CA HIS A 27 8.95 -6.80 21.32
C HIS A 27 9.57 -6.80 19.92
N ARG A 28 10.59 -5.99 19.67
CA ARG A 28 11.27 -6.00 18.36
C ARG A 28 11.98 -7.32 18.09
N TYR A 29 12.64 -7.90 19.08
CA TYR A 29 13.33 -9.18 18.93
C TYR A 29 12.36 -10.33 18.59
N THR A 30 11.23 -10.39 19.29
CA THR A 30 10.21 -11.45 19.09
C THR A 30 9.33 -11.26 17.86
N ASN A 31 9.34 -10.09 17.21
CA ASN A 31 8.49 -9.77 16.06
C ASN A 31 9.29 -9.48 14.78
N GLY A 32 10.48 -10.06 14.62
CA GLY A 32 11.28 -9.92 13.40
C GLY A 32 11.76 -8.49 13.15
N GLY A 33 12.10 -7.75 14.21
CA GLY A 33 12.56 -6.35 14.15
C GLY A 33 11.43 -5.32 14.06
N LYS A 34 10.17 -5.75 14.01
CA LYS A 34 8.99 -4.88 13.89
C LYS A 34 8.32 -4.66 15.26
N GLU A 35 7.42 -3.70 15.32
CA GLU A 35 6.55 -3.54 16.50
C GLU A 35 5.56 -4.70 16.62
N LYS A 36 5.23 -5.07 17.86
CA LYS A 36 4.21 -6.08 18.14
C LYS A 36 2.85 -5.54 17.67
N ARG A 37 2.10 -6.35 16.92
CA ARG A 37 0.75 -5.99 16.50
C ARG A 37 -0.23 -6.03 17.68
N ILE A 38 -1.14 -5.06 17.71
CA ILE A 38 -2.21 -4.95 18.69
C ILE A 38 -3.52 -5.32 17.99
N ASP A 39 -4.28 -6.23 18.58
CA ASP A 39 -5.46 -6.89 18.04
C ASP A 39 -6.71 -6.58 18.90
N GLN A 40 -7.05 -5.30 19.01
CA GLN A 40 -8.19 -4.84 19.81
C GLN A 40 -9.55 -5.28 19.24
N SER A 41 -9.60 -5.67 17.97
CA SER A 41 -10.83 -6.09 17.28
C SER A 41 -10.71 -7.47 16.67
N THR A 42 -11.85 -8.15 16.52
CA THR A 42 -11.95 -9.46 15.86
C THR A 42 -11.43 -9.43 14.42
N TYR A 43 -11.61 -8.31 13.73
CA TYR A 43 -11.07 -8.10 12.38
C TYR A 43 -9.54 -8.05 12.37
N GLN A 44 -8.92 -7.36 13.33
CA GLN A 44 -7.46 -7.33 13.46
C GLN A 44 -6.89 -8.73 13.77
N TRP A 45 -7.56 -9.49 14.65
CA TRP A 45 -7.20 -10.88 14.92
C TRP A 45 -7.32 -11.75 13.67
N TYR A 46 -8.42 -11.64 12.94
CA TYR A 46 -8.63 -12.37 11.68
C TYR A 46 -7.51 -12.10 10.66
N LEU A 47 -7.08 -10.84 10.52
CA LEU A 47 -5.96 -10.47 9.66
C LEU A 47 -4.63 -11.05 10.15
N LEU A 48 -4.39 -11.08 11.47
CA LEU A 48 -3.17 -11.65 12.04
C LEU A 48 -3.11 -13.17 11.80
N GLU A 49 -4.22 -13.87 11.98
CA GLU A 49 -4.33 -15.32 11.72
C GLU A 49 -4.24 -15.64 10.22
N ARG A 50 -4.72 -14.73 9.35
CA ARG A 50 -4.48 -14.81 7.90
C ARG A 50 -2.99 -14.70 7.60
N ASP A 51 -2.30 -13.69 8.13
CA ASP A 51 -0.88 -13.48 7.88
C ASP A 51 -0.04 -14.67 8.36
N LYS A 52 -0.39 -15.24 9.53
CA LYS A 52 0.22 -16.47 10.06
C LYS A 52 0.08 -17.66 9.10
N ARG A 53 -1.09 -17.84 8.48
CA ARG A 53 -1.34 -18.89 7.48
C ARG A 53 -0.62 -18.64 6.15
N VAL A 54 -0.59 -17.40 5.69
CA VAL A 54 0.08 -17.01 4.43
C VAL A 54 1.60 -17.10 4.53
N SER A 55 2.14 -16.84 5.71
CA SER A 55 3.58 -16.87 6.01
C SER A 55 4.23 -18.24 5.73
N GLY A 56 3.49 -19.34 5.93
CA GLY A 56 3.99 -20.71 5.72
C GLY A 56 4.89 -21.24 6.85
N VAL A 57 5.36 -20.37 7.75
CA VAL A 57 6.18 -20.73 8.93
C VAL A 57 5.45 -20.55 10.26
N ASN A 58 4.12 -20.38 10.24
CA ASN A 58 3.28 -20.12 11.42
C ASN A 58 3.70 -18.88 12.25
N GLN A 59 4.39 -17.92 11.63
CA GLN A 59 4.78 -16.65 12.25
C GLN A 59 4.10 -15.49 11.51
N TYR A 60 3.31 -14.67 12.22
CA TYR A 60 2.54 -13.58 11.59
C TYR A 60 3.39 -12.38 11.16
N TYR A 61 4.57 -12.20 11.74
CA TYR A 61 5.44 -11.04 11.45
C TYR A 61 6.30 -11.23 10.18
N ASP A 62 6.38 -12.47 9.67
CA ASP A 62 6.99 -12.79 8.39
C ASP A 62 6.06 -12.35 7.26
N SER A 63 6.37 -11.18 6.68
CA SER A 63 5.51 -10.53 5.69
C SER A 63 5.82 -11.06 4.30
N LYS A 64 4.79 -11.52 3.59
CA LYS A 64 4.89 -11.90 2.17
C LYS A 64 4.37 -10.77 1.29
N GLY A 65 5.25 -10.21 0.46
CA GLY A 65 4.93 -9.17 -0.50
C GLY A 65 4.53 -9.72 -1.87
N LEU A 66 4.83 -8.93 -2.90
CA LEU A 66 4.54 -9.27 -4.30
C LEU A 66 5.34 -10.47 -4.81
N GLU A 67 6.48 -10.76 -4.18
CA GLU A 67 7.34 -11.90 -4.51
C GLU A 67 6.64 -13.26 -4.31
N ASN A 68 5.63 -13.32 -3.45
CA ASN A 68 4.86 -14.55 -3.21
C ASN A 68 3.73 -14.75 -4.24
N ILE A 69 3.49 -13.77 -5.11
CA ILE A 69 2.42 -13.82 -6.09
C ILE A 69 2.95 -14.45 -7.37
N ASN A 70 2.44 -15.65 -7.70
CA ASN A 70 2.76 -16.26 -8.99
C ASN A 70 1.97 -15.55 -10.10
N ILE A 71 2.65 -14.65 -10.82
CA ILE A 71 2.07 -13.88 -11.93
C ILE A 71 1.47 -14.80 -13.00
N LYS A 72 2.01 -16.02 -13.18
CA LYS A 72 1.44 -17.01 -14.14
C LYS A 72 0.07 -17.54 -13.72
N ARG A 73 -0.28 -17.45 -12.44
CA ARG A 73 -1.56 -17.88 -11.87
C ARG A 73 -2.60 -16.76 -11.83
N LEU A 74 -2.18 -15.52 -12.11
CA LEU A 74 -3.09 -14.40 -12.31
C LEU A 74 -3.63 -14.47 -13.75
N HIS A 75 -4.88 -14.87 -13.89
CA HIS A 75 -5.57 -14.76 -15.17
C HIS A 75 -6.25 -13.40 -15.26
N PRO A 76 -6.14 -12.70 -16.42
CA PRO A 76 -6.94 -11.51 -16.68
C PRO A 76 -8.40 -11.85 -16.44
N HIS A 77 -9.11 -11.01 -15.69
CA HIS A 77 -10.53 -11.21 -15.47
C HIS A 77 -11.25 -11.11 -16.82
N ARG A 78 -11.77 -12.24 -17.31
CA ARG A 78 -12.58 -12.29 -18.53
C ARG A 78 -14.04 -12.45 -18.13
N SER A 79 -14.82 -11.38 -18.26
CA SER A 79 -16.26 -11.44 -18.03
C SER A 79 -16.91 -12.39 -19.04
N ALA A 80 -17.84 -13.24 -18.59
CA ALA A 80 -18.57 -14.16 -19.47
C ALA A 80 -19.45 -13.45 -20.53
N ARG A 81 -19.74 -12.16 -20.33
CA ARG A 81 -20.52 -11.32 -21.24
C ARG A 81 -19.59 -10.50 -22.14
N THR A 82 -19.91 -10.42 -23.43
CA THR A 82 -19.25 -9.54 -24.41
C THR A 82 -19.66 -8.09 -24.18
N LEU A 83 -18.91 -7.37 -23.35
CA LEU A 83 -19.08 -5.93 -23.19
C LEU A 83 -18.35 -5.21 -24.33
N ARG A 84 -19.01 -4.22 -24.95
CA ARG A 84 -18.43 -3.43 -26.06
C ARG A 84 -17.10 -2.74 -25.70
N SER A 85 -16.90 -2.40 -24.43
CA SER A 85 -15.67 -1.80 -23.89
C SER A 85 -14.60 -2.80 -23.46
N SER A 86 -14.91 -4.12 -23.48
CA SER A 86 -13.97 -5.16 -23.04
C SER A 86 -12.66 -5.23 -23.84
N PRO A 87 -12.62 -4.99 -25.17
CA PRO A 87 -11.36 -5.01 -25.92
C PRO A 87 -10.58 -3.68 -25.85
N GLU A 88 -11.19 -2.58 -25.37
CA GLU A 88 -10.61 -1.23 -25.44
C GLU A 88 -9.59 -0.93 -24.31
N GLY A 89 -9.38 -1.87 -23.39
CA GLY A 89 -8.38 -1.72 -22.30
C GLY A 89 -8.66 -0.55 -21.36
N LEU A 90 -9.92 -0.14 -21.24
CA LEU A 90 -10.33 0.99 -20.40
C LEU A 90 -10.24 0.63 -18.92
N LEU A 91 -9.70 1.56 -18.13
CA LEU A 91 -9.66 1.43 -16.68
C LEU A 91 -10.98 1.91 -16.07
N ALA A 92 -11.47 1.21 -15.05
CA ALA A 92 -12.63 1.64 -14.29
C ALA A 92 -12.29 2.94 -13.52
N VAL A 93 -13.04 4.01 -13.81
CA VAL A 93 -12.90 5.28 -13.10
C VAL A 93 -13.90 5.28 -11.94
N PRO A 94 -13.45 5.27 -10.67
CA PRO A 94 -14.35 5.24 -9.53
C PRO A 94 -15.14 6.56 -9.42
N SER A 95 -16.39 6.48 -8.98
CA SER A 95 -17.21 7.68 -8.80
C SER A 95 -16.69 8.53 -7.64
N LEU A 96 -16.87 9.86 -7.69
CA LEU A 96 -16.47 10.77 -6.60
C LEU A 96 -17.17 10.47 -5.25
N ARG A 97 -18.22 9.63 -5.25
CA ARG A 97 -18.90 9.17 -4.04
C ARG A 97 -18.23 7.92 -3.44
N GLU A 98 -17.67 7.05 -4.28
CA GLU A 98 -16.94 5.85 -3.86
C GLU A 98 -15.57 6.17 -3.27
N VAL A 99 -14.93 7.25 -3.74
CA VAL A 99 -13.59 7.67 -3.32
C VAL A 99 -13.65 8.33 -1.94
N ARG A 100 -13.53 7.51 -0.90
CA ARG A 100 -13.44 7.95 0.51
C ARG A 100 -12.02 8.42 0.84
N LEU A 101 -11.65 9.63 0.40
CA LEU A 101 -10.39 10.26 0.74
C LEU A 101 -10.61 11.57 1.51
N GLN A 102 -9.68 11.90 2.42
CA GLN A 102 -9.72 13.11 3.26
C GLN A 102 -9.45 14.43 2.49
N GLY A 103 -9.12 14.37 1.19
CA GLY A 103 -8.81 15.53 0.35
C GLY A 103 -9.76 15.76 -0.82
N THR A 104 -9.38 16.63 -1.76
CA THR A 104 -10.14 16.84 -3.00
C THR A 104 -10.20 15.55 -3.82
N ARG A 105 -11.38 14.92 -3.80
CA ARG A 105 -11.63 13.60 -4.41
C ARG A 105 -11.25 13.54 -5.90
N GLN A 106 -11.33 14.67 -6.60
CA GLN A 106 -10.95 14.80 -8.01
C GLN A 106 -9.43 14.75 -8.28
N ARG A 107 -8.58 14.98 -7.28
CA ARG A 107 -7.11 14.96 -7.42
C ARG A 107 -6.49 13.63 -7.01
N ALA A 108 -7.30 12.68 -6.55
CA ALA A 108 -6.83 11.38 -6.13
C ALA A 108 -6.19 10.64 -7.31
N PHE A 109 -5.01 10.07 -7.11
CA PHE A 109 -4.35 9.26 -8.14
C PHE A 109 -5.25 8.12 -8.66
N SER A 110 -6.05 7.51 -7.77
CA SER A 110 -7.04 6.48 -8.12
C SER A 110 -8.18 6.96 -9.03
N VAL A 111 -8.40 8.28 -9.16
CA VAL A 111 -9.40 8.88 -10.05
C VAL A 111 -8.72 9.42 -11.31
N VAL A 112 -7.64 10.19 -11.13
CA VAL A 112 -6.94 10.88 -12.23
C VAL A 112 -6.22 9.88 -13.13
N ALA A 113 -5.57 8.85 -12.59
CA ALA A 113 -4.80 7.93 -13.40
C ALA A 113 -5.68 7.10 -14.37
N PRO A 114 -6.82 6.51 -13.95
CA PRO A 114 -7.76 5.88 -14.87
C PRO A 114 -8.34 6.85 -15.91
N ALA A 115 -8.69 8.07 -15.50
CA ALA A 115 -9.23 9.08 -16.41
C ALA A 115 -8.21 9.51 -17.48
N LEU A 116 -6.98 9.81 -17.07
CA LEU A 116 -5.87 10.16 -17.97
C LEU A 116 -5.54 9.00 -18.91
N TRP A 117 -5.48 7.78 -18.40
CA TRP A 117 -5.27 6.59 -19.22
C TRP A 117 -6.36 6.45 -20.28
N ASN A 118 -7.62 6.61 -19.89
CA ASN A 118 -8.74 6.48 -20.83
C ASN A 118 -8.73 7.55 -21.92
N ALA A 119 -8.25 8.76 -21.63
CA ALA A 119 -8.08 9.85 -22.61
C ALA A 119 -6.97 9.61 -23.65
N LEU A 120 -6.04 8.68 -23.40
CA LEU A 120 -4.96 8.39 -24.35
C LEU A 120 -5.48 7.71 -25.63
N PRO A 121 -4.87 8.01 -26.81
CA PRO A 121 -5.16 7.31 -28.05
C PRO A 121 -4.92 5.80 -27.93
N PRO A 122 -5.71 4.95 -28.63
CA PRO A 122 -5.56 3.50 -28.60
C PRO A 122 -4.15 3.06 -29.04
N ASP A 123 -3.56 3.75 -30.03
CA ASP A 123 -2.21 3.50 -30.54
C ASP A 123 -1.12 3.56 -29.45
N VAL A 124 -1.32 4.35 -28.39
CA VAL A 124 -0.38 4.46 -27.27
C VAL A 124 -0.58 3.35 -26.24
N LYS A 125 -1.81 2.86 -26.09
CA LYS A 125 -2.19 1.80 -25.13
C LYS A 125 -1.70 0.41 -25.56
N GLU A 126 -1.54 0.19 -26.86
CA GLU A 126 -1.08 -1.09 -27.42
C GLU A 126 0.46 -1.25 -27.40
N ILE A 127 1.21 -0.19 -27.05
CA ILE A 127 2.67 -0.22 -27.03
C ILE A 127 3.19 -1.10 -25.88
N SER A 128 3.85 -2.21 -26.22
CA SER A 128 4.42 -3.15 -25.26
C SER A 128 5.80 -2.76 -24.71
N SER A 129 6.53 -1.87 -25.39
CA SER A 129 7.88 -1.43 -25.01
C SER A 129 7.84 -0.13 -24.19
N TYR A 130 8.41 -0.16 -22.99
CA TYR A 130 8.44 0.99 -22.08
C TYR A 130 9.11 2.24 -22.69
N LEU A 131 10.24 2.07 -23.40
CA LEU A 131 10.97 3.20 -23.98
C LEU A 131 10.16 3.93 -25.06
N ILE A 132 9.46 3.15 -25.88
CA ILE A 132 8.59 3.66 -26.94
C ILE A 132 7.37 4.32 -26.30
N LEU A 133 6.75 3.65 -25.33
CA LEU A 133 5.59 4.18 -24.61
C LEU A 133 5.92 5.52 -23.93
N LYS A 134 7.07 5.64 -23.26
CA LYS A 134 7.50 6.90 -22.62
C LYS A 134 7.63 8.03 -23.64
N ARG A 135 8.19 7.76 -24.83
CA ARG A 135 8.33 8.74 -25.91
C ARG A 135 6.96 9.19 -26.43
N HIS A 136 6.07 8.23 -26.72
CA HIS A 136 4.74 8.51 -27.26
C HIS A 136 3.83 9.21 -26.24
N LEU A 137 3.89 8.82 -24.96
CA LEU A 137 3.13 9.44 -23.89
C LEU A 137 3.57 10.89 -23.68
N LYS A 138 4.90 11.15 -23.65
CA LYS A 138 5.43 12.52 -23.59
C LYS A 138 4.94 13.36 -24.77
N ALA A 139 4.94 12.81 -25.97
CA ALA A 139 4.46 13.50 -27.17
C ALA A 139 2.94 13.76 -27.12
N ALA A 140 2.14 12.78 -26.68
CA ALA A 140 0.68 12.89 -26.58
C ALA A 140 0.27 13.95 -25.55
N VAL A 141 0.88 13.94 -24.36
CA VAL A 141 0.63 14.95 -23.32
C VAL A 141 1.05 16.35 -23.78
N PHE A 142 2.16 16.46 -24.52
CA PHE A 142 2.58 17.75 -25.07
C PHE A 142 1.57 18.28 -26.10
N ARG A 143 1.04 17.43 -26.98
CA ARG A 143 0.00 17.84 -27.93
C ARG A 143 -1.29 18.29 -27.23
N GLU A 144 -1.74 17.56 -26.20
CA GLU A 144 -2.92 17.96 -25.43
C GLU A 144 -2.77 19.31 -24.74
N VAL A 145 -1.60 19.55 -24.11
CA VAL A 145 -1.37 20.79 -23.36
C VAL A 145 -1.20 21.99 -24.28
N PHE A 146 -0.61 21.79 -25.46
CA PHE A 146 -0.25 22.88 -26.37
C PHE A 146 -1.15 23.02 -27.60
N ASN A 147 -2.19 22.18 -27.77
CA ASN A 147 -3.13 22.19 -28.91
C ASN A 147 -2.44 22.34 -30.28
N ILE A 148 -1.38 21.56 -30.52
CA ILE A 148 -0.70 21.45 -31.83
C ILE A 148 -1.13 20.15 -32.51
#